data_AF-A0A257CUR3-F1
#
_entry.id   AF-A0A257CUR3-F1
#
_cell.length_a   1.000
_cell.length_b   1.000
_cell.length_c   1.000
_cell.angle_alpha   90.00
_cell.angle_beta   90.00
_cell.angle_gamma   90.00
#
_symmetry.space_group_name_H-M   'P 1'
#
loop_
_entity.id
_entity.type
_entity.pdbx_description
1 polymer ?
#
loop_
_entity_poly.entity_id
_entity_poly.type
_entity_poly.pdbx_seq_one_letter_code
_entity_poly.pdbx_strand_id
1 'polypeptide(L)'
;MAYEIDRQWQFTASYTQEHKTGLKPMGTVTRYTNGDMSAIIPDLIDQNTEQMNLGLTYVGEKLTFSTTYYGSLFVNNVPSMSWSSWAVPGNSQTMGSAPSNQFHQLGVTGSYAFSSSTRLTANASYGRGTQDQAFLVDASTPLVPVASLHGLVVSQAVSLKLSSKPVKDLSVVAAYRFDDRDNRTPVNTYAYYDAAKRGVNVEGFLASLNAAAPGTIVVLHACCHNPTGYDITPDDWDQVIAVVKAKNLTPFLDMAYQGFGYGIAEDGAVIAKFVAAGLNFFVSTSFSKSFSLYGERVGGLSVLCQDKEETSRVLSQLKIVIRTNYSNPPTHGGAVVAAVLNNPELRALWEKELGEMRVRIKAMRQTLVDGLKAAGVKQDMSFITTQIGMFSYSGLTKDQMVRLRSEFGVYGTDTGRMCVAALNSKNIDYVCKAIAAVM
;
A
#
# COMPACT_ATOMS: atom_id res chain seq x y z
N MET A 1 -40.03 5.27 3.73
CA MET A 1 -41.03 6.13 4.39
C MET A 1 -40.46 7.52 4.62
N ALA A 2 -41.30 8.53 4.54
CA ALA A 2 -41.01 9.89 4.99
C ALA A 2 -42.14 10.30 5.93
N TYR A 3 -41.79 10.92 7.05
CA TYR A 3 -42.73 11.37 8.07
C TYR A 3 -42.40 12.81 8.41
N GLU A 4 -43.37 13.70 8.19
CA GLU A 4 -43.29 15.09 8.63
C GLU A 4 -43.62 15.13 10.12
N ILE A 5 -42.64 15.49 10.94
CA ILE A 5 -42.83 15.66 12.39
C ILE A 5 -43.57 16.98 12.62
N ASP A 6 -43.17 18.03 11.89
CA ASP A 6 -43.85 19.32 11.80
C ASP A 6 -43.47 20.02 10.48
N ARG A 7 -43.76 21.32 10.37
CA ARG A 7 -43.47 22.13 9.17
C ARG A 7 -41.98 22.28 8.84
N GLN A 8 -41.09 22.05 9.80
CA GLN A 8 -39.65 22.25 9.68
C GLN A 8 -38.88 20.93 9.76
N TRP A 9 -39.43 19.92 10.42
CA TRP A 9 -38.76 18.64 10.65
C TRP A 9 -39.34 17.50 9.83
N GLN A 10 -38.45 16.82 9.12
CA GLN A 10 -38.78 15.62 8.35
C GLN A 10 -37.87 14.47 8.76
N PHE A 11 -38.48 13.33 9.08
CA PHE A 11 -37.79 12.06 9.23
C PHE A 11 -37.93 11.23 7.96
N THR A 12 -36.84 10.63 7.50
CA THR A 12 -36.84 9.67 6.40
C THR A 12 -36.22 8.36 6.86
N ALA A 13 -36.80 7.25 6.43
CA ALA A 13 -36.22 5.93 6.61
C ALA A 13 -36.43 5.10 5.34
N SER A 14 -35.38 4.47 4.86
CA SER A 14 -35.49 3.44 3.83
C SER A 14 -34.72 2.20 4.27
N TYR A 15 -35.29 1.05 3.94
CA TYR A 15 -34.66 -0.24 4.07
C TYR A 15 -34.79 -0.94 2.72
N THR A 16 -33.70 -1.49 2.23
CA THR A 16 -33.66 -2.26 0.99
C THR A 16 -32.95 -3.56 1.29
N GLN A 17 -33.59 -4.66 0.94
CA GLN A 17 -32.98 -5.98 0.96
C GLN A 17 -32.91 -6.47 -0.48
N GLU A 18 -31.71 -6.82 -0.92
CA GLU A 18 -31.46 -7.42 -2.21
C GLU A 18 -30.94 -8.84 -2.00
N HIS A 19 -31.75 -9.82 -2.38
CA HIS A 19 -31.31 -11.21 -2.45
C HIS A 19 -31.01 -11.57 -3.90
N LYS A 20 -29.76 -11.92 -4.18
CA LYS A 20 -29.29 -12.36 -5.49
C LYS A 20 -28.95 -13.83 -5.43
N THR A 21 -29.64 -14.62 -6.25
CA THR A 21 -29.34 -16.04 -6.43
C THR A 21 -29.22 -16.40 -7.90
N GLY A 22 -28.50 -17.49 -8.18
CA GLY A 22 -28.43 -18.08 -9.51
C GLY A 22 -27.00 -18.39 -9.93
N LEU A 23 -26.82 -18.55 -11.24
CA LEU A 23 -25.52 -18.86 -11.83
C LEU A 23 -25.08 -17.71 -12.71
N LYS A 24 -23.84 -17.27 -12.54
CA LYS A 24 -23.19 -16.31 -13.42
C LYS A 24 -22.06 -17.01 -14.18
N PRO A 25 -21.88 -16.77 -15.48
CA PRO A 25 -20.71 -17.27 -16.18
C PRO A 25 -19.46 -16.58 -15.64
N MET A 26 -18.50 -17.37 -15.17
CA MET A 26 -17.21 -16.88 -14.69
C MET A 26 -16.08 -17.51 -15.49
N GLY A 27 -15.24 -16.65 -16.05
CA GLY A 27 -14.04 -17.09 -16.76
C GLY A 27 -13.01 -17.61 -15.77
N THR A 28 -12.59 -18.85 -15.95
CA THR A 28 -11.49 -19.48 -15.23
C THR A 28 -10.50 -20.08 -16.23
N VAL A 29 -9.37 -20.57 -15.73
CA VAL A 29 -8.39 -21.32 -16.51
C VAL A 29 -8.40 -22.75 -15.99
N THR A 30 -8.68 -23.72 -16.87
CA THR A 30 -8.59 -25.15 -16.55
C THR A 30 -7.40 -25.77 -17.28
N ARG A 31 -6.78 -26.78 -16.66
CA ARG A 31 -5.69 -27.53 -17.28
C ARG A 31 -6.22 -28.54 -18.30
N TYR A 32 -5.55 -28.61 -19.45
CA TYR A 32 -5.72 -29.63 -20.48
C TYR A 32 -4.37 -30.30 -20.78
N THR A 33 -4.40 -31.52 -21.32
CA THR A 33 -3.19 -32.33 -21.60
C THR A 33 -2.14 -31.60 -22.45
N ASN A 34 -2.56 -30.62 -23.25
CA ASN A 34 -1.71 -29.83 -24.16
C ASN A 34 -1.58 -28.34 -23.78
N GLY A 35 -1.99 -27.91 -22.57
CA GLY A 35 -1.86 -26.52 -22.14
C GLY A 35 -3.03 -26.01 -21.29
N ASP A 36 -2.98 -24.73 -20.93
CA ASP A 36 -4.05 -24.06 -20.21
C ASP A 36 -5.18 -23.68 -21.19
N MET A 37 -6.42 -24.03 -20.87
CA MET A 37 -7.60 -23.64 -21.64
C MET A 37 -8.49 -22.72 -20.81
N SER A 38 -9.03 -21.67 -21.45
CA SER A 38 -10.09 -20.87 -20.84
C SER A 38 -11.35 -21.72 -20.69
N ALA A 39 -11.91 -21.75 -19.49
CA ALA A 39 -13.19 -22.37 -19.22
C ALA A 39 -14.17 -21.30 -18.70
N ILE A 40 -15.46 -21.48 -18.99
CA ILE A 40 -16.52 -20.75 -18.33
C ILE A 40 -17.16 -21.72 -17.37
N ILE A 41 -17.12 -21.41 -16.09
CA ILE A 41 -17.76 -22.20 -15.04
C ILE A 41 -18.97 -21.44 -14.49
N PRO A 42 -20.00 -22.15 -14.01
CA PRO A 42 -21.10 -21.53 -13.30
C PRO A 42 -20.61 -21.04 -11.92
N ASP A 43 -20.52 -19.72 -11.75
CA ASP A 43 -20.32 -19.06 -10.46
C ASP A 43 -21.66 -19.01 -9.72
N LEU A 44 -21.76 -19.78 -8.63
CA LEU A 44 -22.95 -19.81 -7.81
C LEU A 44 -23.02 -18.51 -7.02
N ILE A 45 -24.07 -17.75 -7.28
CA ILE A 45 -24.39 -16.55 -6.51
C ILE A 45 -25.48 -16.96 -5.51
N ASP A 46 -25.19 -16.71 -4.23
CA ASP A 46 -26.18 -16.64 -3.16
C ASP A 46 -25.70 -15.55 -2.19
N GLN A 47 -26.25 -14.36 -2.38
CA GLN A 47 -25.84 -13.14 -1.69
C GLN A 47 -27.07 -12.40 -1.16
N ASN A 48 -26.93 -11.82 0.03
CA ASN A 48 -27.92 -10.92 0.62
C ASN A 48 -27.24 -9.59 0.93
N THR A 49 -27.77 -8.50 0.41
CA THR A 49 -27.33 -7.15 0.76
C THR A 49 -28.48 -6.39 1.40
N GLU A 50 -28.28 -5.98 2.65
CA GLU A 50 -29.25 -5.17 3.40
C GLU A 50 -28.70 -3.77 3.54
N GLN A 51 -29.52 -2.78 3.19
CA GLN A 51 -29.16 -1.37 3.26
C GLN A 51 -30.21 -0.61 4.04
N MET A 52 -29.77 0.18 5.01
CA MET A 52 -30.61 1.05 5.81
C MET A 52 -30.15 2.49 5.68
N ASN A 53 -31.08 3.39 5.34
CA ASN A 53 -30.84 4.82 5.39
C ASN A 53 -31.83 5.43 6.38
N LEU A 54 -31.33 6.18 7.35
CA LEU A 54 -32.14 7.01 8.24
C LEU A 54 -31.71 8.45 8.03
N GLY A 55 -32.67 9.38 8.02
CA GLY A 55 -32.42 10.80 7.86
C GLY A 55 -33.31 11.60 8.77
N LEU A 56 -32.76 12.62 9.40
CA LEU A 56 -33.51 13.65 10.10
C LEU A 56 -33.09 15.00 9.54
N THR A 57 -34.03 15.69 8.91
CA THR A 57 -33.80 16.95 8.21
C THR A 57 -34.62 18.06 8.85
N TYR A 58 -33.97 19.19 9.09
CA TYR A 58 -34.57 20.44 9.49
C TYR A 58 -34.47 21.45 8.35
N VAL A 59 -35.58 22.12 8.03
CA VAL A 59 -35.66 23.19 7.04
C VAL A 59 -36.29 24.43 7.69
N GLY A 60 -35.45 25.40 8.03
CA GLY A 60 -35.85 26.74 8.44
C GLY A 60 -35.48 27.79 7.38
N GLU A 61 -35.81 29.06 7.66
CA GLU A 61 -35.57 30.16 6.71
C GLU A 61 -34.08 30.43 6.45
N LYS A 62 -33.25 30.37 7.50
CA LYS A 62 -31.79 30.61 7.40
C LYS A 62 -30.97 29.34 7.49
N LEU A 63 -31.47 28.34 8.22
CA LEU A 63 -30.75 27.10 8.52
C LEU A 63 -31.47 25.94 7.85
N THR A 64 -30.72 25.16 7.08
CA THR A 64 -31.10 23.80 6.69
C THR A 64 -30.03 22.88 7.23
N PHE A 65 -30.40 21.77 7.87
CA PHE A 65 -29.45 20.73 8.21
C PHE A 65 -30.09 19.35 8.14
N SER A 66 -29.29 18.35 7.86
CA SER A 66 -29.70 16.95 7.78
C SER A 66 -28.65 16.09 8.47
N THR A 67 -29.09 15.22 9.36
CA THR A 67 -28.27 14.14 9.92
C THR A 67 -28.72 12.84 9.28
N THR A 68 -27.77 12.08 8.74
CA THR A 68 -28.04 10.81 8.07
C THR A 68 -27.26 9.67 8.71
N TYR A 69 -27.85 8.49 8.70
CA TYR A 69 -27.18 7.23 8.94
C TYR A 69 -27.35 6.35 7.71
N TYR A 70 -26.26 5.76 7.24
CA TYR A 70 -26.25 4.72 6.23
C TYR A 70 -25.61 3.46 6.80
N GLY A 71 -26.28 2.32 6.66
CA GLY A 71 -25.75 1.01 6.98
C GLY A 71 -25.88 0.09 5.78
N SER A 72 -24.86 -0.73 5.54
CA SER A 72 -24.82 -1.76 4.51
C SER A 72 -24.26 -3.04 5.11
N LEU A 73 -25.02 -4.13 5.06
CA LEU A 73 -24.61 -5.47 5.47
C LEU A 73 -24.58 -6.34 4.21
N PHE A 74 -23.41 -6.88 3.88
CA PHE A 74 -23.23 -7.81 2.76
C PHE A 74 -22.92 -9.19 3.31
N VAL A 75 -23.78 -10.16 3.00
CA VAL A 75 -23.59 -11.58 3.33
C VAL A 75 -23.44 -12.37 2.04
N ASN A 76 -22.37 -13.15 1.96
CA ASN A 76 -22.16 -14.12 0.89
C ASN A 76 -22.29 -15.54 1.45
N ASN A 77 -23.35 -16.25 1.05
CA ASN A 77 -23.65 -17.61 1.50
C ASN A 77 -22.87 -18.68 0.73
N VAL A 78 -22.12 -18.29 -0.31
CA VAL A 78 -21.22 -19.16 -1.07
C VAL A 78 -19.79 -18.81 -0.69
N PRO A 79 -19.24 -19.40 0.40
CA PRO A 79 -17.92 -19.02 0.87
C PRO A 79 -16.83 -19.47 -0.11
N SER A 80 -17.04 -20.59 -0.80
CA SER A 80 -16.15 -21.11 -1.85
C SER A 80 -16.94 -21.78 -2.97
N MET A 81 -16.32 -21.89 -4.13
CA MET A 81 -16.82 -22.65 -5.27
C MET A 81 -15.87 -23.77 -5.61
N SER A 82 -16.41 -24.95 -5.90
CA SER A 82 -15.63 -26.09 -6.38
C SER A 82 -16.20 -26.60 -7.70
N TRP A 83 -15.33 -26.98 -8.63
CA TRP A 83 -15.73 -27.55 -9.91
C TRP A 83 -14.74 -28.61 -10.38
N SER A 84 -15.27 -29.64 -11.03
CA SER A 84 -14.45 -30.68 -11.66
C SER A 84 -13.86 -30.16 -12.97
N SER A 85 -12.58 -30.46 -13.21
CA SER A 85 -11.97 -30.26 -14.51
C SER A 85 -12.55 -31.29 -15.49
N TRP A 86 -13.31 -30.82 -16.48
CA TRP A 86 -13.79 -31.69 -17.58
C TRP A 86 -12.63 -32.25 -18.42
N ALA A 87 -11.52 -31.51 -18.45
CA ALA A 87 -10.31 -31.83 -19.20
C ALA A 87 -9.42 -32.87 -18.50
N VAL A 88 -9.52 -32.98 -17.17
CA VAL A 88 -8.79 -33.96 -16.36
C VAL A 88 -9.76 -34.60 -15.38
N PRO A 89 -10.47 -35.67 -15.80
CA PRO A 89 -11.46 -36.34 -14.96
C PRO A 89 -10.88 -36.75 -13.60
N GLY A 90 -11.57 -36.40 -12.51
CA GLY A 90 -11.13 -36.67 -11.13
C GLY A 90 -10.36 -35.53 -10.46
N ASN A 91 -9.92 -34.50 -11.20
CA ASN A 91 -9.33 -33.30 -10.60
C ASN A 91 -10.44 -32.26 -10.31
N SER A 92 -10.55 -31.82 -9.05
CA SER A 92 -11.45 -30.76 -8.61
C SER A 92 -10.66 -29.51 -8.24
N GLN A 93 -11.13 -28.35 -8.66
CA GLN A 93 -10.56 -27.05 -8.37
C GLN A 93 -11.50 -26.34 -7.38
N THR A 94 -10.93 -25.60 -6.43
CA THR A 94 -11.68 -24.81 -5.45
C THR A 94 -11.18 -23.39 -5.41
N MET A 95 -12.10 -22.44 -5.24
CA MET A 95 -11.82 -21.00 -5.16
C MET A 95 -12.62 -20.37 -4.03
N GLY A 96 -11.99 -19.47 -3.26
CA GLY A 96 -12.70 -18.65 -2.29
C GLY A 96 -13.49 -17.52 -2.94
N SER A 97 -14.67 -17.24 -2.40
CA SER A 97 -15.53 -16.15 -2.85
C SER A 97 -15.30 -14.89 -2.01
N ALA A 98 -15.91 -13.77 -2.41
CA ALA A 98 -15.81 -12.51 -1.66
C ALA A 98 -16.35 -12.67 -0.21
N PRO A 99 -15.63 -12.18 0.80
CA PRO A 99 -16.09 -12.27 2.18
C PRO A 99 -17.21 -11.27 2.46
N SER A 100 -18.16 -11.72 3.27
CA SER A 100 -19.16 -10.94 3.98
C SER A 100 -18.50 -9.80 4.75
N ASN A 101 -19.09 -8.63 4.67
CA ASN A 101 -18.57 -7.41 5.25
C ASN A 101 -19.72 -6.44 5.57
N GLN A 102 -19.41 -5.38 6.30
CA GLN A 102 -20.38 -4.34 6.63
C GLN A 102 -19.75 -2.96 6.59
N PHE A 103 -20.58 -1.96 6.33
CA PHE A 103 -20.20 -0.55 6.34
C PHE A 103 -21.29 0.30 6.99
N HIS A 104 -20.89 1.18 7.90
CA HIS A 104 -21.78 2.10 8.60
C HIS A 104 -21.24 3.51 8.51
N GLN A 105 -22.09 4.49 8.22
CA GLN A 105 -21.67 5.89 8.10
C GLN A 105 -22.70 6.82 8.71
N LEU A 106 -22.22 7.74 9.54
CA LEU A 106 -22.98 8.90 9.99
C LEU A 106 -22.57 10.11 9.15
N GLY A 107 -23.55 10.85 8.67
CA GLY A 107 -23.39 12.06 7.89
C GLY A 107 -24.12 13.23 8.53
N VAL A 108 -23.55 14.42 8.40
CA VAL A 108 -24.22 15.68 8.69
C VAL A 108 -23.99 16.60 7.50
N THR A 109 -25.06 17.13 6.95
CA THR A 109 -25.01 18.14 5.89
C THR A 109 -25.83 19.35 6.33
N GLY A 110 -25.40 20.55 5.96
CA GLY A 110 -26.11 21.74 6.37
C GLY A 110 -25.70 22.99 5.64
N SER A 111 -26.57 23.99 5.69
CA SER A 111 -26.39 25.30 5.11
C SER A 111 -26.97 26.35 6.05
N TYR A 112 -26.19 27.39 6.33
CA TYR A 112 -26.65 28.56 7.07
C TYR A 112 -26.46 29.83 6.23
N ALA A 113 -27.55 30.56 6.02
CA ALA A 113 -27.55 31.88 5.39
C ALA A 113 -27.39 32.97 6.45
N PHE A 114 -26.20 33.58 6.50
CA PHE A 114 -25.94 34.75 7.35
C PHE A 114 -26.66 36.00 6.82
N SER A 115 -26.75 36.12 5.48
CA SER A 115 -27.49 37.16 4.77
C SER A 115 -28.00 36.63 3.43
N SER A 116 -28.71 37.46 2.65
CA SER A 116 -29.10 37.14 1.27
C SER A 116 -27.90 36.90 0.34
N SER A 117 -26.73 37.41 0.69
CA SER A 117 -25.50 37.31 -0.10
C SER A 117 -24.44 36.40 0.50
N THR A 118 -24.57 35.95 1.75
CA THR A 118 -23.53 35.18 2.47
C THR A 118 -24.09 33.89 3.05
N ARG A 119 -23.49 32.76 2.69
CA ARG A 119 -23.90 31.41 3.09
C ARG A 119 -22.71 30.53 3.41
N LEU A 120 -22.81 29.78 4.50
CA LEU A 120 -21.92 28.66 4.82
C LEU A 120 -22.62 27.35 4.49
N THR A 121 -21.93 26.46 3.79
CA THR A 121 -22.33 25.06 3.61
C THR A 121 -21.32 24.17 4.31
N ALA A 122 -21.80 23.20 5.08
CA ALA A 122 -21.00 22.25 5.82
C ALA A 122 -21.44 20.82 5.48
N ASN A 123 -20.48 19.93 5.28
CA ASN A 123 -20.70 18.50 5.17
C ASN A 123 -19.67 17.80 6.03
N ALA A 124 -20.08 16.86 6.86
CA ALA A 124 -19.21 16.03 7.67
C ALA A 124 -19.69 14.59 7.61
N SER A 125 -18.78 13.63 7.59
CA SER A 125 -19.14 12.22 7.72
C SER A 125 -18.07 11.40 8.43
N TYR A 126 -18.52 10.37 9.12
CA TYR A 126 -17.71 9.37 9.78
C TYR A 126 -18.21 7.98 9.38
N GLY A 127 -17.39 7.23 8.67
CA GLY A 127 -17.66 5.89 8.17
C GLY A 127 -16.79 4.85 8.85
N ARG A 128 -17.32 3.64 9.04
CA ARG A 128 -16.63 2.48 9.57
C ARG A 128 -17.02 1.24 8.76
N GLY A 129 -16.06 0.66 8.06
CA GLY A 129 -16.19 -0.62 7.36
C GLY A 129 -15.45 -1.72 8.08
N THR A 130 -16.04 -2.92 8.20
CA THR A 130 -15.40 -4.08 8.82
C THR A 130 -15.55 -5.36 8.00
N GLN A 131 -14.53 -6.22 8.06
CA GLN A 131 -14.57 -7.58 7.54
C GLN A 131 -13.99 -8.53 8.58
N ASP A 132 -14.85 -9.35 9.18
CA ASP A 132 -14.47 -10.33 10.21
C ASP A 132 -14.84 -11.78 9.83
N GLN A 133 -15.40 -12.02 8.63
CA GLN A 133 -15.58 -13.38 8.11
C GLN A 133 -14.26 -14.15 8.16
N ALA A 134 -14.32 -15.35 8.72
CA ALA A 134 -13.19 -16.25 8.82
C ALA A 134 -12.65 -16.61 7.43
N PHE A 135 -11.34 -16.78 7.33
CA PHE A 135 -10.73 -17.37 6.16
C PHE A 135 -11.25 -18.78 5.94
N LEU A 136 -11.34 -19.17 4.67
CA LEU A 136 -11.56 -20.56 4.31
C LEU A 136 -10.33 -21.37 4.71
N VAL A 137 -10.54 -22.45 5.45
CA VAL A 137 -9.48 -23.37 5.84
C VAL A 137 -9.90 -24.78 5.46
N ASP A 138 -9.06 -25.45 4.67
CA ASP A 138 -9.12 -26.87 4.36
C ASP A 138 -7.76 -27.54 4.60
N ALA A 139 -7.69 -28.86 4.38
CA ALA A 139 -6.47 -29.64 4.59
C ALA A 139 -5.29 -29.22 3.69
N SER A 140 -5.55 -28.46 2.62
CA SER A 140 -4.56 -27.95 1.67
C SER A 140 -4.27 -26.45 1.85
N THR A 141 -4.98 -25.78 2.76
CA THR A 141 -4.85 -24.35 2.98
C THR A 141 -3.55 -24.10 3.77
N PRO A 142 -2.68 -23.20 3.30
CA PRO A 142 -1.51 -22.78 4.08
C PRO A 142 -1.95 -22.34 5.48
N LEU A 143 -1.13 -22.62 6.49
CA LEU A 143 -1.43 -22.15 7.83
C LEU A 143 -1.60 -20.62 7.80
N VAL A 144 -2.67 -20.10 8.39
CA VAL A 144 -2.91 -18.66 8.54
C VAL A 144 -2.88 -18.38 10.05
N PRO A 145 -2.11 -17.37 10.52
CA PRO A 145 -1.87 -17.17 11.95
C PRO A 145 -3.10 -16.62 12.69
N VAL A 146 -4.08 -16.11 11.94
CA VAL A 146 -5.31 -15.51 12.45
C VAL A 146 -6.51 -16.07 11.71
N ALA A 147 -7.66 -16.14 12.39
CA ALA A 147 -8.85 -16.75 11.83
C ALA A 147 -9.54 -15.87 10.77
N SER A 148 -9.36 -14.55 10.80
CA SER A 148 -9.91 -13.61 9.83
C SER A 148 -8.98 -12.41 9.62
N LEU A 149 -9.33 -11.55 8.66
CA LEU A 149 -8.58 -10.33 8.38
C LEU A 149 -8.63 -9.32 9.55
N HIS A 150 -9.68 -9.36 10.37
CA HIS A 150 -10.04 -8.28 11.30
C HIS A 150 -9.99 -6.91 10.62
N GLY A 151 -10.52 -6.86 9.39
CA GLY A 151 -10.44 -5.69 8.54
C GLY A 151 -11.21 -4.53 9.16
N LEU A 152 -10.58 -3.36 9.28
CA LEU A 152 -11.20 -2.14 9.78
C LEU A 152 -10.74 -0.95 8.95
N VAL A 153 -11.67 -0.28 8.29
CA VAL A 153 -11.41 0.98 7.59
C VAL A 153 -12.32 2.05 8.17
N VAL A 154 -11.70 3.14 8.64
CA VAL A 154 -12.40 4.31 9.15
C VAL A 154 -12.24 5.42 8.12
N SER A 155 -13.35 6.02 7.70
CA SER A 155 -13.35 7.14 6.75
C SER A 155 -13.89 8.38 7.43
N GLN A 156 -13.21 9.51 7.29
CA GLN A 156 -13.63 10.80 7.81
C GLN A 156 -13.58 11.83 6.70
N ALA A 157 -14.64 12.61 6.53
CA ALA A 157 -14.64 13.70 5.57
C ALA A 157 -15.32 14.92 6.16
N VAL A 158 -14.72 16.10 6.00
CA VAL A 158 -15.29 17.39 6.37
C VAL A 158 -15.08 18.36 5.21
N SER A 159 -16.13 19.07 4.82
CA SER A 159 -16.10 20.11 3.80
C SER A 159 -16.88 21.31 4.29
N LEU A 160 -16.21 22.44 4.44
CA LEU A 160 -16.80 23.73 4.78
C LEU A 160 -16.61 24.68 3.60
N LYS A 161 -17.67 25.38 3.21
CA LYS A 161 -17.63 26.38 2.13
C LYS A 161 -18.40 27.61 2.55
N LEU A 162 -17.70 28.71 2.80
CA LEU A 162 -18.30 30.03 2.95
C LEU A 162 -18.27 30.73 1.59
N SER A 163 -19.44 31.11 1.09
CA SER A 163 -19.59 31.88 -0.14
C SER A 163 -20.31 33.19 0.17
N SER A 164 -19.74 34.30 -0.29
CA SER A 164 -20.28 35.63 -0.10
C SER A 164 -20.22 36.44 -1.40
N LYS A 165 -21.27 37.19 -1.69
CA LYS A 165 -21.33 38.17 -2.77
C LYS A 165 -21.56 39.57 -2.19
N PRO A 166 -20.53 40.20 -1.58
CA PRO A 166 -20.71 41.45 -0.85
C PRO A 166 -21.14 42.62 -1.74
N VAL A 167 -20.72 42.63 -3.02
CA VAL A 167 -21.16 43.58 -4.06
C VAL A 167 -21.42 42.83 -5.38
N LYS A 168 -22.08 43.49 -6.34
CA LYS A 168 -22.51 42.88 -7.62
C LYS A 168 -21.39 42.17 -8.39
N ASP A 169 -20.18 42.73 -8.32
CA ASP A 169 -19.04 42.31 -9.14
C ASP A 169 -17.94 41.61 -8.33
N LEU A 170 -18.17 41.30 -7.05
CA LEU A 170 -17.21 40.58 -6.19
C LEU A 170 -17.85 39.33 -5.58
N SER A 171 -17.22 38.18 -5.80
CA SER A 171 -17.54 36.91 -5.16
C SER A 171 -16.35 36.46 -4.33
N VAL A 172 -16.58 36.16 -3.06
CA VAL A 172 -15.57 35.66 -2.12
C VAL A 172 -15.96 34.25 -1.71
N VAL A 173 -15.05 33.30 -1.89
CA VAL A 173 -15.23 31.91 -1.45
C VAL A 173 -14.04 31.52 -0.57
N ALA A 174 -14.33 31.07 0.64
CA ALA A 174 -13.38 30.39 1.50
C ALA A 174 -13.84 28.95 1.67
N ALA A 175 -12.94 27.99 1.44
CA ALA A 175 -13.26 26.56 1.53
C ALA A 175 -12.18 25.83 2.33
N TYR A 176 -12.63 24.87 3.14
CA TYR A 176 -11.78 23.93 3.87
C TYR A 176 -12.28 22.52 3.58
N ARG A 177 -11.37 21.62 3.21
CA ARG A 177 -11.65 20.20 3.00
C ARG A 177 -10.66 19.36 3.78
N PHE A 178 -11.19 18.41 4.52
CA PHE A 178 -10.47 17.32 5.17
C PHE A 178 -11.08 16.01 4.69
N ASP A 179 -10.24 15.06 4.30
CA ASP A 179 -10.63 13.75 3.79
C ASP A 179 -9.56 12.76 4.23
N ASP A 180 -9.94 11.79 5.03
CA ASP A 180 -9.05 10.77 5.57
C ASP A 180 -9.71 9.39 5.46
N ARG A 181 -8.93 8.42 5.02
CA ARG A 181 -9.32 7.01 4.94
C ARG A 181 -8.24 6.20 5.64
N ASP A 182 -8.50 5.95 6.91
CA ASP A 182 -7.60 5.30 7.84
C ASP A 182 -7.86 3.78 7.85
N ASN A 183 -6.94 3.02 7.27
CA ASN A 183 -6.99 1.56 7.34
C ASN A 183 -6.34 1.08 8.65
N ARG A 184 -7.19 0.68 9.60
CA ARG A 184 -6.81 0.17 10.93
C ARG A 184 -6.83 -1.36 11.00
N THR A 185 -6.80 -2.03 9.86
CA THR A 185 -6.59 -3.49 9.83
C THR A 185 -5.29 -3.81 10.58
N PRO A 186 -5.28 -4.74 11.55
CA PRO A 186 -4.11 -5.00 12.38
C PRO A 186 -2.87 -5.38 11.56
N VAL A 187 -1.74 -4.74 11.85
CA VAL A 187 -0.42 -5.06 11.28
C VAL A 187 0.59 -5.11 12.42
N ASN A 188 1.33 -6.21 12.52
CA ASN A 188 2.42 -6.35 13.48
C ASN A 188 3.73 -5.81 12.93
N THR A 189 4.65 -5.45 13.82
CA THR A 189 5.99 -4.95 13.47
C THR A 189 7.06 -5.90 13.99
N TYR A 190 8.19 -5.99 13.30
CA TYR A 190 9.40 -6.65 13.77
C TYR A 190 10.51 -5.62 14.05
N ALA A 191 11.44 -5.95 14.94
CA ALA A 191 12.60 -5.10 15.17
C ALA A 191 13.49 -5.08 13.91
N TYR A 192 13.96 -3.90 13.51
CA TYR A 192 14.87 -3.75 12.37
C TYR A 192 15.90 -2.66 12.59
N TYR A 193 15.52 -1.39 12.61
CA TYR A 193 16.47 -0.29 12.84
C TYR A 193 16.77 -0.10 14.32
N ASP A 194 18.06 -0.04 14.67
CA ASP A 194 18.55 0.33 15.99
C ASP A 194 19.14 1.75 15.93
N ALA A 195 18.45 2.70 16.55
CA ALA A 195 18.90 4.10 16.59
C ALA A 195 20.19 4.29 17.40
N ALA A 196 20.40 3.51 18.45
CA ALA A 196 21.59 3.60 19.29
C ALA A 196 22.82 3.03 18.55
N LYS A 197 22.66 1.89 17.86
CA LYS A 197 23.72 1.29 17.03
C LYS A 197 23.89 1.97 15.67
N ARG A 198 22.90 2.78 15.23
CA ARG A 198 22.81 3.35 13.88
C ARG A 198 23.01 2.29 12.81
N GLY A 199 22.24 1.20 12.92
CA GLY A 199 22.36 0.04 12.06
C GLY A 199 21.17 -0.89 12.20
N VAL A 200 21.29 -2.12 11.67
CA VAL A 200 20.25 -3.12 11.81
C VAL A 200 20.40 -3.89 13.13
N ASN A 201 19.31 -4.04 13.89
CA ASN A 201 19.17 -4.95 15.02
C ASN A 201 18.88 -6.37 14.51
N VAL A 202 19.89 -7.04 13.97
CA VAL A 202 19.73 -8.40 13.41
C VAL A 202 19.21 -9.39 14.46
N GLU A 203 19.72 -9.32 15.69
CA GLU A 203 19.28 -10.19 16.80
C GLU A 203 17.79 -9.99 17.11
N GLY A 204 17.36 -8.74 17.31
CA GLY A 204 15.94 -8.43 17.53
C GLY A 204 15.07 -8.80 16.34
N PHE A 205 15.59 -8.64 15.12
CA PHE A 205 14.89 -9.03 13.90
C PHE A 205 14.64 -10.54 13.87
N LEU A 206 15.68 -11.35 14.03
CA LEU A 206 15.56 -12.81 14.08
C LEU A 206 14.69 -13.29 15.26
N ALA A 207 14.77 -12.64 16.42
CA ALA A 207 13.91 -12.93 17.58
C ALA A 207 12.43 -12.66 17.25
N SER A 208 12.13 -11.55 16.56
CA SER A 208 10.78 -11.21 16.12
C SER A 208 10.22 -12.27 15.15
N LEU A 209 11.03 -12.74 14.20
CA LEU A 209 10.65 -13.80 13.27
C LEU A 209 10.42 -15.14 13.98
N ASN A 210 11.27 -15.49 14.97
CA ASN A 210 11.11 -16.71 15.75
C ASN A 210 9.85 -16.71 16.63
N ALA A 211 9.43 -15.54 17.11
CA ALA A 211 8.21 -15.37 17.89
C ALA A 211 6.93 -15.40 17.03
N ALA A 212 7.04 -15.17 15.72
CA ALA A 212 5.89 -15.15 14.83
C ALA A 212 5.21 -16.53 14.76
N ALA A 213 3.88 -16.51 14.72
CA ALA A 213 3.09 -17.71 14.51
C ALA A 213 3.32 -18.24 13.08
N PRO A 214 3.36 -19.56 12.86
CA PRO A 214 3.49 -20.10 11.53
C PRO A 214 2.34 -19.62 10.62
N GLY A 215 2.61 -19.43 9.34
CA GLY A 215 1.71 -18.79 8.38
C GLY A 215 1.80 -17.27 8.28
N THR A 216 2.44 -16.60 9.25
CA THR A 216 2.57 -15.14 9.25
C THR A 216 3.26 -14.64 7.98
N ILE A 217 2.63 -13.65 7.33
CA ILE A 217 3.22 -12.96 6.19
C ILE A 217 4.25 -11.95 6.70
N VAL A 218 5.49 -12.09 6.24
CA VAL A 218 6.58 -11.19 6.61
C VAL A 218 6.99 -10.36 5.41
N VAL A 219 6.74 -9.05 5.47
CA VAL A 219 7.17 -8.11 4.42
C VAL A 219 8.65 -7.77 4.60
N LEU A 220 9.45 -7.98 3.57
CA LEU A 220 10.91 -7.91 3.60
C LEU A 220 11.40 -7.03 2.46
N HIS A 221 12.08 -5.91 2.75
CA HIS A 221 12.74 -5.13 1.71
C HIS A 221 13.94 -5.92 1.15
N ALA A 222 13.94 -6.22 -0.15
CA ALA A 222 14.98 -7.03 -0.78
C ALA A 222 16.36 -6.32 -0.77
N CYS A 223 16.35 -5.00 -0.92
CA CYS A 223 17.52 -4.13 -0.83
C CYS A 223 17.07 -2.66 -0.63
N CYS A 224 18.02 -1.78 -0.33
CA CYS A 224 17.84 -0.35 -0.20
C CYS A 224 16.68 0.01 0.75
N HIS A 225 16.69 -0.54 1.97
CA HIS A 225 15.58 -0.45 2.93
C HIS A 225 15.02 0.99 3.03
N ASN A 226 13.74 1.15 2.71
CA ASN A 226 13.05 2.42 2.85
C ASN A 226 12.30 2.43 4.20
N PRO A 227 12.60 3.35 5.15
CA PRO A 227 13.21 4.67 4.91
C PRO A 227 14.67 4.83 5.32
N THR A 228 15.32 3.80 5.87
CA THR A 228 16.55 3.99 6.64
C THR A 228 17.83 3.93 5.81
N GLY A 229 17.81 3.18 4.70
CA GLY A 229 18.98 2.84 3.90
C GLY A 229 19.89 1.77 4.53
N TYR A 230 19.56 1.22 5.69
CA TYR A 230 20.34 0.12 6.28
C TYR A 230 19.82 -1.22 5.77
N ASP A 231 20.67 -1.99 5.10
CA ASP A 231 20.37 -3.34 4.67
C ASP A 231 21.09 -4.36 5.56
N ILE A 232 20.55 -5.58 5.63
CA ILE A 232 21.22 -6.73 6.24
C ILE A 232 22.23 -7.34 5.26
N THR A 233 23.23 -8.05 5.79
CA THR A 233 24.28 -8.67 4.98
C THR A 233 23.80 -9.95 4.27
N PRO A 234 24.53 -10.46 3.28
CA PRO A 234 24.23 -11.76 2.66
C PRO A 234 24.17 -12.93 3.65
N ASP A 235 24.96 -12.91 4.72
CA ASP A 235 24.99 -13.94 5.76
C ASP A 235 23.79 -13.81 6.72
N ASP A 236 23.39 -12.57 7.02
CA ASP A 236 22.14 -12.32 7.77
C ASP A 236 20.92 -12.81 7.00
N TRP A 237 20.91 -12.67 5.68
CA TRP A 237 19.86 -13.22 4.82
C TRP A 237 19.75 -14.73 4.93
N ASP A 238 20.86 -15.45 5.03
CA ASP A 238 20.85 -16.91 5.20
C ASP A 238 20.19 -17.31 6.54
N GLN A 239 20.46 -16.54 7.60
CA GLN A 239 19.80 -16.72 8.90
C GLN A 239 18.30 -16.41 8.83
N VAL A 240 17.91 -15.32 8.17
CA VAL A 240 16.50 -14.95 7.99
C VAL A 240 15.75 -16.03 7.24
N ILE A 241 16.31 -16.53 6.13
CA ILE A 241 15.70 -17.59 5.32
C ILE A 241 15.56 -18.89 6.14
N ALA A 242 16.58 -19.24 6.93
CA ALA A 242 16.52 -20.40 7.81
C ALA A 242 15.38 -20.28 8.84
N VAL A 243 15.22 -19.12 9.47
CA VAL A 243 14.12 -18.88 10.42
C VAL A 243 12.76 -18.90 9.73
N VAL A 244 12.61 -18.19 8.61
CA VAL A 244 11.37 -18.16 7.82
C VAL A 244 10.93 -19.58 7.45
N LYS A 245 11.87 -20.42 7.00
CA LYS A 245 11.61 -21.82 6.67
C LYS A 245 11.25 -22.65 7.91
N ALA A 246 12.05 -22.59 8.96
CA ALA A 246 11.83 -23.36 10.18
C ALA A 246 10.52 -23.01 10.89
N LYS A 247 10.11 -21.74 10.81
CA LYS A 247 8.89 -21.21 11.41
C LYS A 247 7.69 -21.25 10.46
N ASN A 248 7.83 -21.82 9.25
CA ASN A 248 6.78 -21.88 8.24
C ASN A 248 6.10 -20.52 8.01
N LEU A 249 6.90 -19.46 7.89
CA LEU A 249 6.41 -18.11 7.60
C LEU A 249 6.26 -17.92 6.09
N THR A 250 5.44 -16.95 5.68
CA THR A 250 5.20 -16.61 4.27
C THR A 250 5.96 -15.33 3.91
N PRO A 251 7.11 -15.40 3.23
CA PRO A 251 7.86 -14.21 2.91
C PRO A 251 7.21 -13.43 1.75
N PHE A 252 7.18 -12.11 1.89
CA PHE A 252 6.77 -11.17 0.86
C PHE A 252 7.90 -10.16 0.66
N LEU A 253 8.67 -10.34 -0.42
CA LEU A 253 9.77 -9.45 -0.76
C LEU A 253 9.28 -8.23 -1.53
N ASP A 254 9.67 -7.03 -1.08
CA ASP A 254 9.49 -5.78 -1.81
C ASP A 254 10.84 -5.36 -2.41
N MET A 255 10.91 -5.36 -3.74
CA MET A 255 12.09 -5.10 -4.55
C MET A 255 11.90 -3.86 -5.43
N ALA A 256 11.68 -2.71 -4.79
CA ALA A 256 11.47 -1.43 -5.48
C ALA A 256 12.75 -0.76 -6.03
N TYR A 257 13.95 -1.23 -5.65
CA TYR A 257 15.23 -0.53 -5.88
C TYR A 257 16.32 -1.39 -6.53
N GLN A 258 15.97 -2.49 -7.21
CA GLN A 258 16.95 -3.34 -7.89
C GLN A 258 17.86 -2.52 -8.82
N GLY A 259 19.17 -2.60 -8.59
CA GLY A 259 20.23 -1.88 -9.31
C GLY A 259 20.76 -0.64 -8.60
N PHE A 260 20.09 -0.14 -7.56
CA PHE A 260 20.53 1.04 -6.78
C PHE A 260 21.44 0.70 -5.60
N GLY A 261 21.52 -0.56 -5.20
CA GLY A 261 22.35 -1.00 -4.09
C GLY A 261 23.77 -1.26 -4.54
N TYR A 262 24.02 -2.49 -4.98
CA TYR A 262 25.32 -2.94 -5.49
C TYR A 262 25.28 -3.19 -7.00
N GLY A 263 24.12 -3.50 -7.55
CA GLY A 263 23.94 -3.81 -8.97
C GLY A 263 22.69 -4.66 -9.19
N ILE A 264 22.32 -4.89 -10.45
CA ILE A 264 21.05 -5.57 -10.76
C ILE A 264 21.07 -7.02 -10.27
N ALA A 265 22.19 -7.72 -10.47
CA ALA A 265 22.35 -9.12 -10.07
C ALA A 265 22.49 -9.25 -8.55
N GLU A 266 23.30 -8.38 -7.95
CA GLU A 266 23.58 -8.37 -6.51
C GLU A 266 22.33 -8.04 -5.70
N ASP A 267 21.58 -7.00 -6.12
CA ASP A 267 20.34 -6.61 -5.45
C ASP A 267 19.20 -7.63 -5.66
N GLY A 268 19.29 -8.46 -6.70
CA GLY A 268 18.37 -9.56 -6.98
C GLY A 268 18.76 -10.90 -6.33
N ALA A 269 19.96 -11.01 -5.76
CA ALA A 269 20.51 -12.29 -5.28
C ALA A 269 19.67 -12.92 -4.16
N VAL A 270 19.04 -12.09 -3.31
CA VAL A 270 18.15 -12.58 -2.24
C VAL A 270 16.97 -13.38 -2.79
N ILE A 271 16.40 -12.97 -3.93
CA ILE A 271 15.30 -13.70 -4.57
C ILE A 271 15.76 -15.13 -4.93
N ALA A 272 16.97 -15.26 -5.49
CA ALA A 272 17.54 -16.57 -5.82
C ALA A 272 17.80 -17.42 -4.57
N LYS A 273 18.19 -16.81 -3.44
CA LYS A 273 18.32 -17.53 -2.16
C LYS A 273 16.97 -18.10 -1.67
N PHE A 274 15.88 -17.33 -1.76
CA PHE A 274 14.54 -17.83 -1.42
C PHE A 274 14.07 -18.95 -2.37
N VAL A 275 14.37 -18.85 -3.67
CA VAL A 275 14.13 -19.93 -4.64
C VAL A 275 14.90 -21.20 -4.24
N ALA A 276 16.20 -21.08 -3.98
CA ALA A 276 17.05 -22.20 -3.60
C ALA A 276 16.64 -22.86 -2.27
N ALA A 277 16.06 -22.09 -1.36
CA ALA A 277 15.52 -22.59 -0.11
C ALA A 277 14.23 -23.43 -0.28
N GLY A 278 13.62 -23.42 -1.47
CA GLY A 278 12.39 -24.15 -1.78
C GLY A 278 11.15 -23.58 -1.08
N LEU A 279 11.11 -22.26 -0.87
CA LEU A 279 9.99 -21.57 -0.22
C LEU A 279 8.95 -21.12 -1.27
N ASN A 280 7.67 -21.10 -0.90
CA ASN A 280 6.65 -20.36 -1.64
C ASN A 280 6.62 -18.91 -1.15
N PHE A 281 6.67 -17.93 -2.05
CA PHE A 281 6.80 -16.53 -1.65
C PHE A 281 6.32 -15.53 -2.68
N PHE A 282 6.09 -14.30 -2.23
CA PHE A 282 5.68 -13.17 -3.06
C PHE A 282 6.85 -12.23 -3.32
N VAL A 283 6.88 -11.62 -4.50
CA VAL A 283 7.79 -10.52 -4.85
C VAL A 283 7.00 -9.39 -5.49
N SER A 284 7.04 -8.21 -4.89
CA SER A 284 6.66 -6.97 -5.57
C SER A 284 7.88 -6.31 -6.19
N THR A 285 7.83 -6.04 -7.49
CA THR A 285 8.89 -5.34 -8.22
C THR A 285 8.37 -4.00 -8.72
N SER A 286 9.18 -2.95 -8.65
CA SER A 286 8.83 -1.63 -9.18
C SER A 286 9.87 -1.13 -10.18
N PHE A 287 9.39 -0.57 -11.30
CA PHE A 287 10.22 0.14 -12.27
C PHE A 287 10.15 1.65 -12.12
N SER A 288 9.43 2.16 -11.10
CA SER A 288 9.30 3.60 -10.88
C SER A 288 10.64 4.30 -10.71
N LYS A 289 11.63 3.64 -10.08
CA LYS A 289 12.94 4.22 -9.78
C LYS A 289 13.96 3.81 -10.84
N SER A 290 14.08 2.50 -11.10
CA SER A 290 15.11 1.95 -11.99
C SER A 290 14.94 2.36 -13.44
N PHE A 291 13.71 2.65 -13.89
CA PHE A 291 13.42 3.23 -15.21
C PHE A 291 13.02 4.71 -15.13
N SER A 292 13.02 5.32 -13.94
CA SER A 292 12.51 6.67 -13.72
C SER A 292 11.06 6.89 -14.19
N LEU A 293 10.25 5.83 -14.29
CA LEU A 293 8.85 5.83 -14.73
C LEU A 293 7.88 5.94 -13.54
N TYR A 294 8.07 6.97 -12.71
CA TYR A 294 7.29 7.16 -11.47
C TYR A 294 5.78 7.28 -11.74
N GLY A 295 5.40 8.18 -12.65
CA GLY A 295 4.01 8.50 -12.98
C GLY A 295 3.29 7.45 -13.82
N GLU A 296 4.04 6.62 -14.55
CA GLU A 296 3.49 5.57 -15.43
C GLU A 296 3.03 4.31 -14.66
N ARG A 297 3.33 4.25 -13.35
CA ARG A 297 2.87 3.20 -12.43
C ARG A 297 3.21 1.77 -12.89
N VAL A 298 4.47 1.57 -13.31
CA VAL A 298 4.95 0.27 -13.80
C VAL A 298 5.59 -0.57 -12.68
N GLY A 299 5.13 -1.81 -12.56
CA GLY A 299 5.62 -2.80 -11.62
C GLY A 299 5.05 -4.19 -11.90
N GLY A 300 5.30 -5.15 -11.01
CA GLY A 300 4.80 -6.51 -11.12
C GLY A 300 4.68 -7.19 -9.76
N LEU A 301 3.79 -8.18 -9.68
CA LEU A 301 3.71 -9.15 -8.59
C LEU A 301 4.09 -10.53 -9.15
N SER A 302 5.10 -11.16 -8.56
CA SER A 302 5.47 -12.54 -8.83
C SER A 302 5.18 -13.40 -7.62
N VAL A 303 4.71 -14.63 -7.84
CA VAL A 303 4.49 -15.63 -6.77
C VAL A 303 5.22 -16.89 -7.17
N LEU A 304 6.20 -17.30 -6.36
CA LEU A 304 6.86 -18.60 -6.56
C LEU A 304 5.96 -19.69 -5.98
N CYS A 305 5.63 -20.65 -6.83
CA CYS A 305 4.81 -21.81 -6.50
C CYS A 305 5.65 -23.09 -6.66
N GLN A 306 5.25 -24.18 -6.01
CA GLN A 306 5.93 -25.48 -6.03
C GLN A 306 5.98 -26.08 -7.43
N ASP A 307 4.89 -25.91 -8.18
CA ASP A 307 4.75 -26.44 -9.52
C ASP A 307 3.81 -25.59 -10.38
N LYS A 308 3.66 -26.03 -11.62
CA LYS A 308 2.77 -25.40 -12.60
C LYS A 308 1.29 -25.45 -12.16
N GLU A 309 0.89 -26.38 -11.28
CA GLU A 309 -0.53 -26.57 -10.90
C GLU A 309 -0.94 -25.51 -9.91
N GLU A 310 -0.13 -25.35 -8.88
CA GLU A 310 -0.27 -24.29 -7.92
C GLU A 310 -0.16 -22.92 -8.61
N THR A 311 0.76 -22.75 -9.56
CA THR A 311 0.89 -21.50 -10.35
C THR A 311 -0.41 -21.13 -11.05
N SER A 312 -1.06 -22.07 -11.75
CA SER A 312 -2.31 -21.79 -12.46
C SER A 312 -3.45 -21.44 -11.49
N ARG A 313 -3.54 -22.12 -10.34
CA ARG A 313 -4.53 -21.80 -9.29
C ARG A 313 -4.31 -20.40 -8.73
N VAL A 314 -3.10 -20.06 -8.32
CA VAL A 314 -2.73 -18.74 -7.78
C VAL A 314 -3.01 -17.64 -8.80
N LEU A 315 -2.59 -17.82 -10.06
CA LEU A 315 -2.78 -16.82 -11.11
C LEU A 315 -4.26 -16.54 -11.39
N SER A 316 -5.14 -17.55 -11.29
CA SER A 316 -6.58 -17.34 -11.47
C SER A 316 -7.17 -16.42 -10.39
N GLN A 317 -6.74 -16.57 -9.13
CA GLN A 317 -7.15 -15.71 -8.02
C GLN A 317 -6.65 -14.27 -8.20
N LEU A 318 -5.37 -14.12 -8.57
CA LEU A 318 -4.79 -12.80 -8.80
C LEU A 318 -5.53 -12.04 -9.90
N LYS A 319 -5.95 -12.71 -10.98
CA LYS A 319 -6.76 -12.09 -12.05
C LYS A 319 -8.09 -11.55 -11.55
N ILE A 320 -8.76 -12.25 -10.63
CA ILE A 320 -10.05 -11.81 -10.05
C ILE A 320 -9.83 -10.57 -9.17
N VAL A 321 -8.81 -10.60 -8.30
CA VAL A 321 -8.43 -9.45 -7.46
C VAL A 321 -8.10 -8.23 -8.32
N ILE A 322 -7.31 -8.40 -9.38
CA ILE A 322 -6.99 -7.33 -10.32
C ILE A 322 -8.24 -6.81 -11.02
N ARG A 323 -9.09 -7.71 -11.53
CA ARG A 323 -10.28 -7.35 -12.31
C ARG A 323 -11.27 -6.51 -11.49
N THR A 324 -11.46 -6.88 -10.23
CA THR A 324 -12.39 -6.21 -9.30
C THR A 324 -11.82 -4.94 -8.67
N ASN A 325 -10.50 -4.74 -8.77
CA ASN A 325 -9.84 -3.51 -8.32
C ASN A 325 -9.77 -2.47 -9.46
N TYR A 326 -9.03 -2.78 -10.53
CA TYR A 326 -8.75 -1.82 -11.62
C TYR A 326 -8.92 -2.43 -13.02
N SER A 327 -9.56 -3.59 -13.13
CA SER A 327 -9.78 -4.33 -14.39
C SER A 327 -8.50 -4.88 -15.03
N ASN A 328 -7.61 -4.02 -15.52
CA ASN A 328 -6.39 -4.36 -16.22
C ASN A 328 -5.36 -3.21 -16.11
N PRO A 329 -4.05 -3.51 -16.15
CA PRO A 329 -3.00 -2.51 -15.93
C PRO A 329 -2.83 -1.57 -17.14
N PRO A 330 -2.24 -0.38 -16.95
CA PRO A 330 -1.94 0.55 -18.05
C PRO A 330 -0.90 -0.01 -19.02
N THR A 331 -1.10 0.21 -20.33
CA THR A 331 -0.24 -0.37 -21.38
C THR A 331 1.10 0.35 -21.54
N HIS A 332 1.12 1.68 -21.53
CA HIS A 332 2.25 2.48 -22.03
C HIS A 332 3.58 2.16 -21.34
N GLY A 333 3.66 2.38 -20.03
CA GLY A 333 4.90 2.15 -19.30
C GLY A 333 5.36 0.69 -19.30
N GLY A 334 4.42 -0.27 -19.29
CA GLY A 334 4.73 -1.70 -19.42
C GLY A 334 5.35 -2.03 -20.78
N ALA A 335 4.81 -1.47 -21.87
CA ALA A 335 5.34 -1.64 -23.22
C ALA A 335 6.75 -1.03 -23.38
N VAL A 336 7.01 0.14 -22.77
CA VAL A 336 8.34 0.78 -22.77
C VAL A 336 9.37 -0.10 -22.06
N VAL A 337 9.05 -0.57 -20.85
CA VAL A 337 9.94 -1.48 -20.09
C VAL A 337 10.21 -2.76 -20.89
N ALA A 338 9.18 -3.36 -21.48
CA ALA A 338 9.33 -4.56 -22.30
C ALA A 338 10.20 -4.31 -23.55
N ALA A 339 10.05 -3.17 -24.22
CA ALA A 339 10.85 -2.82 -25.39
C ALA A 339 12.34 -2.66 -25.04
N VAL A 340 12.65 -2.04 -23.91
CA VAL A 340 14.03 -1.88 -23.42
C VAL A 340 14.61 -3.23 -22.99
N LEU A 341 13.90 -4.00 -22.16
CA LEU A 341 14.45 -5.23 -21.58
C LEU A 341 14.61 -6.37 -22.59
N ASN A 342 13.81 -6.40 -23.66
CA ASN A 342 13.88 -7.41 -24.72
C ASN A 342 14.82 -7.03 -25.88
N ASN A 343 15.43 -5.84 -25.87
CA ASN A 343 16.40 -5.42 -26.86
C ASN A 343 17.79 -5.33 -26.19
N PRO A 344 18.80 -6.12 -26.62
CA PRO A 344 20.12 -6.14 -26.00
C PRO A 344 20.83 -4.77 -25.94
N GLU A 345 20.70 -3.95 -26.98
CA GLU A 345 21.33 -2.63 -27.04
C GLU A 345 20.66 -1.64 -26.07
N LEU A 346 19.32 -1.60 -26.07
CA LEU A 346 18.57 -0.74 -25.16
C LEU A 346 18.74 -1.17 -23.70
N ARG A 347 18.77 -2.48 -23.45
CA ARG A 347 19.06 -3.03 -22.12
C ARG A 347 20.45 -2.59 -21.64
N ALA A 348 21.48 -2.74 -22.46
CA ALA A 348 22.83 -2.32 -22.09
C ALA A 348 22.91 -0.81 -21.78
N LEU A 349 22.22 0.02 -22.56
CA LEU A 349 22.11 1.45 -22.28
C LEU A 349 21.43 1.73 -20.93
N TRP A 350 20.29 1.08 -20.67
CA TRP A 350 19.57 1.22 -19.40
C TRP A 350 20.42 0.77 -18.19
N GLU A 351 21.10 -0.37 -18.28
CA GLU A 351 21.98 -0.87 -17.21
C GLU A 351 23.12 0.11 -16.91
N LYS A 352 23.68 0.75 -17.96
CA LYS A 352 24.68 1.80 -17.82
C LYS A 352 24.12 3.04 -17.11
N GLU A 353 22.99 3.59 -17.57
CA GLU A 353 22.36 4.77 -16.97
C GLU A 353 21.96 4.54 -15.50
N LEU A 354 21.41 3.37 -15.19
CA LEU A 354 21.09 2.97 -13.82
C LEU A 354 22.37 2.88 -12.96
N GLY A 355 23.45 2.34 -13.52
CA GLY A 355 24.77 2.34 -12.89
C GLY A 355 25.29 3.75 -12.57
N GLU A 356 25.16 4.69 -13.50
CA GLU A 356 25.54 6.10 -13.31
C GLU A 356 24.71 6.74 -12.17
N MET A 357 23.41 6.48 -12.12
CA MET A 357 22.54 6.94 -11.03
C MET A 357 22.99 6.39 -9.66
N ARG A 358 23.29 5.08 -9.57
CA ARG A 358 23.82 4.42 -8.36
C ARG A 358 25.13 5.06 -7.91
N VAL A 359 26.10 5.18 -8.82
CA VAL A 359 27.43 5.74 -8.54
C VAL A 359 27.33 7.17 -8.04
N ARG A 360 26.47 8.00 -8.66
CA ARG A 360 26.23 9.38 -8.22
C ARG A 360 25.68 9.43 -6.79
N ILE A 361 24.71 8.59 -6.45
CA ILE A 361 24.14 8.54 -5.08
C ILE A 361 25.22 8.18 -4.07
N LYS A 362 26.05 7.16 -4.36
CA LYS A 362 27.17 6.77 -3.51
C LYS A 362 28.17 7.90 -3.32
N ALA A 363 28.52 8.61 -4.39
CA ALA A 363 29.38 9.79 -4.31
C ALA A 363 28.77 10.90 -3.44
N MET A 364 27.48 11.19 -3.58
CA MET A 364 26.79 12.20 -2.77
C MET A 364 26.73 11.84 -1.28
N ARG A 365 26.68 10.56 -0.92
CA ARG A 365 26.81 10.14 0.49
C ARG A 365 28.17 10.54 1.06
N GLN A 366 29.24 10.27 0.31
CA GLN A 366 30.59 10.64 0.71
C GLN A 366 30.75 12.16 0.81
N THR A 367 30.31 12.89 -0.22
CA THR A 367 30.37 14.36 -0.24
C THR A 367 29.57 14.98 0.92
N LEU A 368 28.43 14.39 1.29
CA LEU A 368 27.66 14.83 2.46
C LEU A 368 28.46 14.65 3.76
N VAL A 369 29.06 13.49 3.99
CA VAL A 369 29.85 13.24 5.20
C VAL A 369 31.04 14.19 5.30
N ASP A 370 31.78 14.34 4.20
CA ASP A 370 32.95 15.23 4.15
C ASP A 370 32.55 16.70 4.34
N GLY A 371 31.45 17.11 3.69
CA GLY A 371 30.90 18.46 3.80
C GLY A 371 30.37 18.78 5.20
N LEU A 372 29.71 17.84 5.88
CA LEU A 372 29.27 18.01 7.27
C LEU A 372 30.46 18.19 8.22
N LYS A 373 31.51 17.39 8.05
CA LYS A 373 32.75 17.52 8.81
C LYS A 373 33.42 18.88 8.56
N ALA A 374 33.52 19.30 7.30
CA ALA A 374 34.07 20.60 6.93
C ALA A 374 33.24 21.79 7.47
N ALA A 375 31.92 21.61 7.60
CA ALA A 375 31.01 22.58 8.19
C ALA A 375 31.05 22.62 9.74
N GLY A 376 31.87 21.78 10.37
CA GLY A 376 32.09 21.79 11.82
C GLY A 376 31.22 20.85 12.63
N VAL A 377 30.49 19.92 12.00
CA VAL A 377 29.74 18.88 12.71
C VAL A 377 30.72 17.96 13.46
N LYS A 378 30.61 17.94 14.78
CA LYS A 378 31.50 17.14 15.67
C LYS A 378 31.08 15.68 15.79
N GLN A 379 29.80 15.41 15.62
CA GLN A 379 29.25 14.05 15.67
C GLN A 379 29.78 13.24 14.47
N ASP A 380 30.11 11.96 14.69
CA ASP A 380 30.45 11.08 13.58
C ASP A 380 29.20 10.78 12.73
N MET A 381 29.30 11.09 11.44
CA MET A 381 28.24 10.90 10.43
C MET A 381 28.61 9.83 9.39
N SER A 382 29.70 9.07 9.61
CA SER A 382 30.21 8.04 8.70
C SER A 382 29.19 6.95 8.35
N PHE A 383 28.21 6.69 9.22
CA PHE A 383 27.10 5.76 8.94
C PHE A 383 26.28 6.12 7.68
N ILE A 384 26.30 7.38 7.23
CA ILE A 384 25.61 7.79 5.98
C ILE A 384 26.19 7.05 4.77
N THR A 385 27.49 6.77 4.76
CA THR A 385 28.16 6.07 3.65
C THR A 385 27.99 4.55 3.69
N THR A 386 27.59 3.99 4.84
CA THR A 386 27.28 2.55 4.95
C THR A 386 25.84 2.22 4.56
N GLN A 387 24.97 3.24 4.57
CA GLN A 387 23.61 3.12 4.05
C GLN A 387 23.58 3.10 2.51
N ILE A 388 22.53 2.50 1.97
CA ILE A 388 22.38 2.13 0.56
C ILE A 388 21.10 2.72 -0.01
N GLY A 389 21.07 2.91 -1.34
CA GLY A 389 19.91 3.40 -2.06
C GLY A 389 19.66 4.90 -1.88
N MET A 390 18.45 5.35 -2.22
CA MET A 390 18.13 6.78 -2.31
C MET A 390 17.93 7.48 -0.96
N PHE A 391 17.64 6.73 0.11
CA PHE A 391 17.21 7.29 1.40
C PHE A 391 18.25 7.08 2.48
N SER A 392 18.25 8.00 3.45
CA SER A 392 19.13 7.97 4.60
C SER A 392 18.36 8.40 5.84
N TYR A 393 18.48 7.63 6.92
CA TYR A 393 18.19 8.16 8.25
C TYR A 393 19.39 8.97 8.72
N SER A 394 19.20 10.28 8.83
CA SER A 394 20.25 11.25 9.16
C SER A 394 20.67 11.25 10.63
N GLY A 395 19.82 10.71 11.51
CA GLY A 395 19.99 10.84 12.96
C GLY A 395 19.58 12.21 13.53
N LEU A 396 19.08 13.13 12.70
CA LEU A 396 18.53 14.40 13.15
C LEU A 396 17.20 14.19 13.88
N THR A 397 16.99 14.95 14.95
CA THR A 397 15.73 14.93 15.71
C THR A 397 14.62 15.65 14.94
N LYS A 398 13.37 15.42 15.35
CA LYS A 398 12.21 16.15 14.80
C LYS A 398 12.41 17.66 14.85
N ASP A 399 12.88 18.20 15.97
CA ASP A 399 13.08 19.64 16.15
C ASP A 399 14.16 20.18 15.20
N GLN A 400 15.25 19.44 15.01
CA GLN A 400 16.30 19.79 14.04
C GLN A 400 15.75 19.79 12.60
N MET A 401 14.92 18.80 12.25
CA MET A 401 14.25 18.74 10.94
C MET A 401 13.26 19.88 10.71
N VAL A 402 12.54 20.30 11.75
CA VAL A 402 11.65 21.47 11.71
C VAL A 402 12.46 22.76 11.52
N ARG A 403 13.56 22.93 12.25
CA ARG A 403 14.46 24.09 12.09
C ARG A 403 15.07 24.16 10.69
N LEU A 404 15.54 23.04 10.13
CA LEU A 404 16.00 22.98 8.74
C LEU A 404 14.94 23.51 7.75
N ARG A 405 13.68 23.15 7.98
CA ARG A 405 12.57 23.57 7.15
C ARG A 405 12.29 25.07 7.29
N SER A 406 12.14 25.56 8.51
CA SER A 406 11.70 26.93 8.78
C SER A 406 12.79 27.98 8.62
N GLU A 407 14.03 27.65 9.00
CA GLU A 407 15.15 28.61 8.99
C GLU A 407 15.93 28.56 7.67
N PHE A 408 16.01 27.40 7.02
CA PHE A 408 16.89 27.20 5.85
C PHE A 408 16.16 26.76 4.57
N GLY A 409 14.86 26.47 4.63
CA GLY A 409 14.12 25.95 3.46
C GLY A 409 14.63 24.59 2.98
N VAL A 410 15.22 23.79 3.87
CA VAL A 410 15.67 22.43 3.58
C VAL A 410 14.63 21.44 4.10
N TYR A 411 13.95 20.74 3.18
CA TYR A 411 12.80 19.90 3.51
C TYR A 411 13.19 18.41 3.57
N GLY A 412 12.96 17.79 4.73
CA GLY A 412 12.93 16.35 4.93
C GLY A 412 11.76 15.94 5.83
N THR A 413 11.67 14.66 6.18
CA THR A 413 10.59 14.20 7.08
C THR A 413 10.93 14.49 8.53
N ASP A 414 9.90 14.62 9.36
CA ASP A 414 10.02 14.83 10.81
C ASP A 414 10.76 13.67 11.52
N THR A 415 10.87 12.50 10.88
CA THR A 415 11.61 11.34 11.37
C THR A 415 13.12 11.37 11.07
N GLY A 416 13.62 12.43 10.44
CA GLY A 416 15.03 12.55 10.08
C GLY A 416 15.41 11.83 8.77
N ARG A 417 14.44 11.37 7.97
CA ARG A 417 14.70 10.79 6.65
C ARG A 417 15.08 11.88 5.65
N MET A 418 16.21 11.69 4.98
CA MET A 418 16.67 12.50 3.85
C MET A 418 16.69 11.68 2.56
N CYS A 419 16.43 12.34 1.42
CA CYS A 419 16.60 11.76 0.09
C CYS A 419 17.97 12.18 -0.45
N VAL A 420 18.96 11.29 -0.38
CA VAL A 420 20.32 11.55 -0.88
C VAL A 420 20.31 11.78 -2.39
N ALA A 421 19.38 11.15 -3.12
CA ALA A 421 19.25 11.34 -4.56
C ALA A 421 18.84 12.78 -4.96
N ALA A 422 18.32 13.59 -4.03
CA ALA A 422 18.00 15.01 -4.24
C ALA A 422 19.21 15.94 -4.04
N LEU A 423 20.30 15.43 -3.46
CA LEU A 423 21.55 16.15 -3.30
C LEU A 423 22.34 16.15 -4.62
N ASN A 424 23.03 17.26 -4.87
CA ASN A 424 23.87 17.45 -6.04
C ASN A 424 24.91 18.55 -5.78
N SER A 425 25.85 18.71 -6.70
CA SER A 425 26.95 19.67 -6.59
C SER A 425 26.51 21.13 -6.44
N LYS A 426 25.27 21.48 -6.78
CA LYS A 426 24.75 22.86 -6.65
C LYS A 426 24.14 23.15 -5.29
N ASN A 427 23.79 22.14 -4.49
CA ASN A 427 23.10 22.35 -3.21
C ASN A 427 23.80 21.75 -2.00
N ILE A 428 24.74 20.82 -2.18
CA ILE A 428 25.31 20.05 -1.07
C ILE A 428 26.00 20.94 -0.03
N ASP A 429 26.73 21.97 -0.45
CA ASP A 429 27.41 22.89 0.46
C ASP A 429 26.45 23.67 1.36
N TYR A 430 25.31 24.10 0.78
CA TYR A 430 24.27 24.81 1.54
C TYR A 430 23.60 23.86 2.53
N VAL A 431 23.29 22.63 2.12
CA VAL A 431 22.68 21.62 2.98
C VAL A 431 23.61 21.26 4.14
N CYS A 432 24.90 21.06 3.91
CA CYS A 432 25.87 20.77 4.96
C CYS A 432 25.94 21.90 6.01
N LYS A 433 25.98 23.16 5.56
CA LYS A 433 25.97 24.32 6.46
C LYS A 433 24.66 24.44 7.25
N ALA A 434 23.52 24.21 6.60
CA ALA A 434 22.22 24.23 7.26
C ALA A 434 22.11 23.14 8.33
N ILE A 435 22.56 21.92 8.04
CA ILE A 435 22.60 20.83 9.01
C ILE A 435 23.52 21.20 10.18
N ALA A 436 24.73 21.70 9.91
CA ALA A 436 25.65 22.11 10.96
C ALA A 436 25.07 23.21 11.88
N ALA A 437 24.25 24.12 11.36
CA ALA A 437 23.63 25.19 12.15
C ALA A 437 22.47 24.73 13.06
N VAL A 438 21.88 23.56 12.79
CA VAL A 438 20.80 23.00 13.62
C VAL A 438 21.27 21.89 14.55
N MET A 439 22.48 21.37 14.34
CA MET A 439 23.06 20.27 15.12
C MET A 439 23.65 20.68 16.46
#